data_AF-A0A816FFL0-F1
#
_entry.id   AF-A0A816FFL0-F1
#
_cell.length_a   1.000
_cell.length_b   1.000
_cell.length_c   1.000
_cell.angle_alpha   90.00
_cell.angle_beta   90.00
_cell.angle_gamma   90.00
#
_symmetry.space_group_name_H-M   'P 1'
#
loop_
_entity.id
_entity.type
_entity.pdbx_description
1 polymer ?
#
loop_
_entity_poly.entity_id
_entity_poly.type
_entity_poly.pdbx_seq_one_letter_code
_entity_poly.pdbx_strand_id
1 'polypeptide(L)'
;MFSSRSRHTHYQQTNRSYYGIILLLAELSRSSHLPPITLIIIILNVLIYFDIFPLFGLSNNLQSVCVSTHAVLDQGDYMRILLAPFFHGDDMHLYYNMASFLYKGQQLETLFGGRYFALLVTILTISSSLMLVILGQLASSL
;
A
#
# COMPACT_ATOMS: atom_id res chain seq x y z
N MET A 1 -33.20 31.23 28.67
CA MET A 1 -31.76 31.54 28.64
C MET A 1 -31.11 30.51 27.73
N PHE A 2 -30.85 30.90 26.48
CA PHE A 2 -30.17 30.09 25.47
C PHE A 2 -28.71 29.87 25.87
N SER A 3 -28.21 28.65 25.71
CA SER A 3 -26.80 28.44 25.35
C SER A 3 -26.67 27.14 24.59
N SER A 4 -26.47 27.29 23.29
CA SER A 4 -26.11 26.26 22.33
C SER A 4 -24.64 25.90 22.47
N ARG A 5 -24.29 24.61 22.36
CA ARG A 5 -23.05 24.21 21.68
C ARG A 5 -23.12 22.74 21.26
N SER A 6 -23.90 22.45 20.22
CA SER A 6 -23.53 21.36 19.33
C SER A 6 -22.17 21.75 18.71
N ARG A 7 -21.15 20.91 18.89
CA ARG A 7 -19.91 21.03 18.12
C ARG A 7 -19.27 19.66 17.92
N HIS A 8 -19.43 19.22 16.68
CA HIS A 8 -18.43 18.50 15.90
C HIS A 8 -18.15 17.08 16.37
N THR A 9 -19.10 16.20 16.04
CA THR A 9 -18.78 14.97 15.32
C THR A 9 -17.79 15.33 14.18
N HIS A 10 -16.50 15.16 14.42
CA HIS A 10 -15.53 15.04 13.33
C HIS A 10 -15.79 13.69 12.65
N TYR A 11 -16.85 13.65 11.84
CA TYR A 11 -16.87 12.80 10.66
C TYR A 11 -15.74 13.32 9.76
N GLN A 12 -14.49 12.91 10.03
CA GLN A 12 -13.52 12.72 8.95
C GLN A 12 -13.99 11.50 8.17
N GLN A 13 -15.15 11.63 7.52
CA GLN A 13 -15.51 10.79 6.41
C GLN A 13 -14.55 11.23 5.31
N THR A 14 -13.37 10.64 5.31
CA THR A 14 -12.48 10.68 4.16
C THR A 14 -13.35 10.29 2.99
N ASN A 15 -13.65 11.27 2.12
CA ASN A 15 -14.27 11.00 0.83
C ASN A 15 -13.29 10.07 0.14
N ARG A 16 -13.52 8.75 0.23
CA ARG A 16 -12.79 7.77 -0.58
C ARG A 16 -13.22 8.05 -2.00
N SER A 17 -12.45 8.89 -2.66
CA SER A 17 -12.50 9.05 -4.09
C SER A 17 -12.19 7.69 -4.71
N TYR A 18 -12.86 7.37 -5.82
CA TYR A 18 -12.57 6.18 -6.63
C TYR A 18 -11.85 6.55 -7.94
N TYR A 19 -11.49 7.83 -8.10
CA TYR A 19 -10.86 8.35 -9.30
C TYR A 19 -9.54 7.63 -9.59
N GLY A 20 -8.72 7.35 -8.57
CA GLY A 20 -7.46 6.63 -8.76
C GLY A 20 -7.65 5.23 -9.34
N ILE A 21 -8.69 4.51 -8.92
CA ILE A 21 -9.01 3.16 -9.42
C ILE A 21 -9.54 3.24 -10.85
N ILE A 22 -10.41 4.21 -11.15
CA ILE A 22 -10.93 4.42 -12.51
C ILE A 22 -9.78 4.72 -13.47
N LEU A 23 -8.82 5.57 -13.05
CA LEU A 23 -7.62 5.88 -13.83
C LEU A 23 -6.71 4.65 -14.00
N LEU A 24 -6.57 3.82 -12.96
CA LEU A 24 -5.80 2.58 -13.05
C LEU A 24 -6.44 1.60 -14.05
N LEU A 25 -7.76 1.45 -14.02
CA LEU A 25 -8.49 0.61 -14.98
C LEU A 25 -8.35 1.14 -16.41
N ALA A 26 -8.42 2.47 -16.59
CA ALA A 26 -8.19 3.09 -17.88
C ALA A 26 -6.77 2.79 -18.39
N GLU A 27 -5.75 2.91 -17.55
CA GLU A 27 -4.36 2.64 -17.92
C GLU A 27 -4.12 1.15 -18.25
N LEU A 28 -4.74 0.24 -17.49
CA LEU A 28 -4.70 -1.20 -17.78
C LEU A 28 -5.38 -1.52 -19.12
N SER A 29 -6.50 -0.86 -19.44
CA SER A 29 -7.21 -1.05 -20.71
C SER A 29 -6.44 -0.52 -21.92
N ARG A 30 -5.59 0.50 -21.70
CA ARG A 30 -4.75 1.12 -22.73
C ARG A 30 -3.46 0.34 -22.98
N SER A 31 -3.01 -0.43 -22.00
CA SER A 31 -1.81 -1.25 -22.11
C SER A 31 -1.99 -2.39 -23.10
N SER A 32 -1.13 -2.43 -24.12
CA SER A 32 -1.12 -3.47 -25.15
C SER A 32 -0.59 -4.82 -24.66
N HIS A 33 0.23 -4.82 -23.60
CA HIS A 33 0.81 -6.02 -23.02
C HIS A 33 0.74 -5.96 -21.49
N LEU A 34 0.08 -6.94 -20.88
CA LEU A 34 -0.04 -7.07 -19.43
C LEU A 34 0.75 -8.30 -18.98
N PRO A 35 1.95 -8.11 -18.40
CA PRO A 35 2.73 -9.22 -17.88
C PRO A 35 1.99 -9.93 -16.74
N PRO A 36 2.01 -11.27 -16.67
CA PRO A 36 1.19 -12.02 -15.73
C PRO A 36 1.56 -11.76 -14.26
N ILE A 37 2.85 -11.71 -13.91
CA ILE A 37 3.26 -11.50 -12.51
C ILE A 37 2.96 -10.07 -12.08
N THR A 38 3.24 -9.10 -12.95
CA THR A 38 2.91 -7.69 -12.73
C THR A 38 1.40 -7.51 -12.46
N LEU A 39 0.55 -8.13 -13.28
CA LEU A 39 -0.90 -8.05 -13.12
C LEU A 39 -1.39 -8.68 -11.81
N ILE A 40 -0.86 -9.85 -11.44
CA ILE A 40 -1.20 -10.52 -10.17
C ILE A 40 -0.88 -9.61 -8.98
N ILE A 41 0.28 -8.96 -8.99
CA ILE A 41 0.70 -8.05 -7.91
C ILE A 41 -0.21 -6.81 -7.85
N ILE A 42 -0.58 -6.24 -9.00
CA ILE A 42 -1.51 -5.10 -9.06
C ILE A 42 -2.88 -5.48 -8.47
N ILE A 43 -3.44 -6.63 -8.88
CA ILE A 43 -4.72 -7.12 -8.36
C ILE A 43 -4.63 -7.32 -6.86
N LEU A 44 -3.56 -7.95 -6.36
CA LEU A 44 -3.37 -8.17 -4.93
C LEU A 44 -3.33 -6.84 -4.15
N ASN A 45 -2.62 -5.83 -4.65
CA ASN A 45 -2.60 -4.49 -4.05
C ASN A 45 -3.99 -3.83 -3.99
N VAL A 46 -4.76 -3.94 -5.08
CA VAL A 46 -6.13 -3.41 -5.14
C VAL A 46 -7.06 -4.15 -4.17
N LEU A 47 -6.96 -5.48 -4.08
CA LEU A 47 -7.74 -6.29 -3.13
C LEU A 47 -7.43 -5.92 -1.67
N ILE A 48 -6.15 -5.68 -1.35
CA ILE A 48 -5.73 -5.22 -0.03
C ILE A 48 -6.30 -3.82 0.25
N TYR A 49 -6.28 -2.90 -0.72
CA TYR A 49 -6.85 -1.57 -0.57
C TYR A 49 -8.36 -1.58 -0.24
N PHE A 50 -9.11 -2.48 -0.87
CA PHE A 50 -10.54 -2.65 -0.62
C PHE A 50 -10.88 -3.44 0.65
N ASP A 51 -9.87 -3.94 1.39
CA ASP A 51 -10.06 -4.74 2.59
C ASP A 51 -10.93 -6.00 2.35
N ILE A 52 -10.91 -6.52 1.10
CA ILE A 52 -11.73 -7.67 0.67
C ILE A 52 -11.26 -8.95 1.36
N PHE A 53 -9.98 -8.98 1.74
CA PHE A 53 -9.40 -10.04 2.55
C PHE A 53 -8.95 -9.45 3.89
N PRO A 54 -9.71 -9.62 4.98
CA PRO A 54 -9.24 -9.31 6.33
C PRO A 54 -8.25 -10.41 6.78
N LEU A 55 -7.29 -10.75 5.93
CA LEU A 55 -6.31 -11.83 6.14
C LEU A 55 -5.44 -11.60 7.39
N PHE A 56 -5.43 -10.37 7.92
CA PHE A 56 -4.51 -9.97 9.00
C PHE A 56 -5.14 -9.15 10.14
N GLY A 57 -6.48 -9.04 10.21
CA GLY A 57 -7.14 -8.32 11.33
C GLY A 57 -6.78 -6.83 11.47
N LEU A 58 -6.12 -6.25 10.46
CA LEU A 58 -5.67 -4.86 10.44
C LEU A 58 -6.84 -3.96 10.05
N SER A 59 -7.54 -3.42 11.04
CA SER A 59 -8.53 -2.37 10.85
C SER A 59 -7.85 -1.15 10.18
N ASN A 60 -8.45 -0.74 9.05
CA ASN A 60 -8.12 0.36 8.14
C ASN A 60 -8.08 1.79 8.74
N ASN A 61 -7.71 1.92 10.00
CA ASN A 61 -7.65 3.20 10.69
C ASN A 61 -6.26 3.82 10.49
N LEU A 62 -6.16 4.92 9.75
CA LEU A 62 -4.89 5.62 9.47
C LEU A 62 -4.08 5.97 10.73
N GLN A 63 -4.76 6.10 11.87
CA GLN A 63 -4.14 6.38 13.18
C GLN A 63 -3.48 5.14 13.81
N SER A 64 -3.82 3.92 13.39
CA SER A 64 -3.13 2.71 13.85
C SER A 64 -1.90 2.37 12.99
N VAL A 65 -1.80 2.89 11.76
CA VAL A 65 -0.82 2.48 10.73
C VAL A 65 0.34 3.49 10.54
N CYS A 66 0.65 4.32 11.53
CA CYS A 66 2.03 4.75 11.64
C CYS A 66 2.87 3.48 11.87
N VAL A 67 4.00 3.35 11.17
CA VAL A 67 5.05 2.39 11.50
C VAL A 67 5.59 2.79 12.87
N SER A 68 4.83 2.46 13.91
CA SER A 68 5.26 2.57 15.30
C SER A 68 6.27 1.46 15.46
N THR A 69 7.53 1.87 15.59
CA THR A 69 8.66 1.01 15.95
C THR A 69 8.33 0.12 17.14
N HIS A 70 7.53 0.65 18.07
CA HIS A 70 7.01 -0.04 19.25
C HIS A 70 6.15 -1.27 18.91
N ALA A 71 5.28 -1.21 17.90
CA ALA A 71 4.44 -2.36 17.53
C ALA A 71 5.23 -3.46 16.78
N VAL A 72 6.20 -3.07 15.96
CA VAL A 72 7.00 -4.03 15.18
C VAL A 72 8.01 -4.76 16.06
N LEU A 73 8.64 -4.07 17.02
CA LEU A 73 9.71 -4.64 17.86
C LEU A 73 9.20 -5.27 19.15
N ASP A 74 8.15 -4.74 19.80
CA ASP A 74 7.62 -5.36 21.02
C ASP A 74 6.56 -6.44 20.76
N GLN A 75 5.82 -6.40 19.64
CA GLN A 75 4.75 -7.36 19.36
C GLN A 75 5.12 -8.41 18.29
N GLY A 76 6.30 -8.31 17.67
CA GLY A 76 6.78 -9.30 16.70
C GLY A 76 6.00 -9.35 15.39
N ASP A 77 5.31 -8.27 15.03
CA ASP A 77 4.34 -8.25 13.94
C ASP A 77 5.00 -7.90 12.59
N TYR A 78 5.90 -8.78 12.12
CA TYR A 78 6.70 -8.59 10.90
C TYR A 78 5.85 -8.47 9.62
N MET A 79 4.61 -8.98 9.65
CA MET A 79 3.65 -8.83 8.54
C MET A 79 3.31 -7.37 8.28
N ARG A 80 3.35 -6.52 9.31
CA ARG A 80 3.08 -5.08 9.20
C ARG A 80 4.13 -4.36 8.35
N ILE A 81 5.36 -4.88 8.32
CA ILE A 81 6.45 -4.33 7.51
C ILE A 81 6.23 -4.67 6.03
N LEU A 82 5.82 -5.91 5.74
CA LEU A 82 5.46 -6.33 4.37
C LEU A 82 4.19 -5.66 3.86
N LEU A 83 3.23 -5.34 4.74
CA LEU A 83 1.96 -4.68 4.38
C LEU A 83 2.04 -3.14 4.32
N ALA A 84 3.08 -2.51 4.87
CA ALA A 84 3.23 -1.05 4.85
C ALA A 84 3.22 -0.44 3.44
N PRO A 85 3.83 -1.05 2.39
CA PRO A 85 3.72 -0.56 1.01
C PRO A 85 2.30 -0.68 0.41
N PHE A 86 1.46 -1.54 0.99
CA PHE A 86 0.12 -1.85 0.48
C PHE A 86 -0.96 -1.00 1.16
N PHE A 87 -0.65 -0.36 2.30
CA PHE A 87 -1.54 0.58 2.98
C PHE A 87 -1.52 1.94 2.30
N HIS A 88 -2.51 2.19 1.46
CA HIS A 88 -2.69 3.47 0.79
C HIS A 88 -3.74 4.29 1.53
N GLY A 89 -3.33 5.42 2.10
CA GLY A 89 -4.25 6.37 2.75
C GLY A 89 -5.13 7.16 1.78
N ASP A 90 -4.83 7.10 0.48
CA ASP A 90 -5.56 7.78 -0.58
C ASP A 90 -5.60 6.94 -1.87
N ASP A 91 -6.68 7.05 -2.65
CA ASP A 91 -6.87 6.32 -3.91
C ASP A 91 -5.84 6.73 -4.97
N MET A 92 -5.42 7.98 -4.96
CA MET A 92 -4.42 8.51 -5.88
C MET A 92 -3.00 7.96 -5.60
N HIS A 93 -2.66 7.70 -4.34
CA HIS A 93 -1.39 7.05 -4.01
C HIS A 93 -1.33 5.62 -4.57
N LEU A 94 -2.42 4.87 -4.45
CA LEU A 94 -2.54 3.53 -5.03
C LEU A 94 -2.36 3.60 -6.55
N TYR A 95 -3.03 4.55 -7.20
CA TYR A 95 -2.90 4.76 -8.64
C TYR A 95 -1.45 5.00 -9.06
N TYR A 96 -0.74 5.96 -8.47
CA TYR A 96 0.63 6.26 -8.87
C TYR A 96 1.60 5.10 -8.64
N ASN A 97 1.42 4.35 -7.55
CA ASN A 97 2.22 3.17 -7.26
C ASN A 97 1.98 2.09 -8.33
N MET A 98 0.72 1.76 -8.61
CA MET A 98 0.38 0.71 -9.56
C MET A 98 0.66 1.10 -11.02
N ALA A 99 0.46 2.36 -11.41
CA ALA A 99 0.81 2.84 -12.75
C ALA A 99 2.33 2.79 -12.98
N SER A 100 3.12 3.23 -11.99
CA SER A 100 4.59 3.15 -12.06
C SER A 100 5.06 1.70 -12.08
N PHE A 101 4.43 0.85 -11.27
CA PHE A 101 4.72 -0.58 -11.22
C PHE A 101 4.37 -1.29 -12.53
N LEU A 102 3.25 -0.94 -13.16
CA LEU A 102 2.85 -1.48 -14.47
C LEU A 102 3.90 -1.16 -15.54
N TYR A 103 4.32 0.11 -15.64
CA TYR A 103 5.33 0.53 -16.61
C TYR A 103 6.68 -0.14 -16.39
N LYS A 104 7.12 -0.27 -15.12
CA LYS A 104 8.38 -0.95 -14.76
C LYS A 104 8.27 -2.46 -14.95
N GLY A 105 7.14 -3.05 -14.58
CA GLY A 105 6.85 -4.47 -14.69
C GLY A 105 6.83 -4.93 -16.15
N GLN A 106 6.24 -4.15 -17.05
CA GLN A 106 6.31 -4.40 -18.50
C GLN A 106 7.74 -4.50 -19.02
N GLN A 107 8.65 -3.64 -18.56
CA GLN A 107 10.04 -3.69 -19.00
C GLN A 107 10.81 -4.83 -18.34
N LEU A 108 10.69 -4.94 -17.02
CA LEU A 108 11.50 -5.86 -16.22
C LEU A 108 11.05 -7.31 -16.36
N GLU A 109 9.73 -7.58 -16.40
CA GLU A 109 9.21 -8.93 -16.54
C GLU A 109 9.50 -9.51 -17.92
N THR A 110 9.44 -8.69 -18.97
CA THR A 110 9.82 -9.11 -20.32
C THR A 110 11.33 -9.30 -20.45
N LEU A 111 12.15 -8.49 -19.78
CA LEU A 111 13.61 -8.59 -19.85
C LEU A 111 14.17 -9.78 -19.06
N PHE A 112 13.70 -9.97 -17.82
CA PHE A 112 14.24 -10.98 -16.91
C PHE A 112 13.41 -12.28 -16.89
N GLY A 113 12.18 -12.25 -17.38
CA GLY A 113 11.22 -13.33 -17.23
C GLY A 113 10.53 -13.32 -15.85
N GLY A 114 9.30 -13.84 -15.80
CA GLY A 114 8.41 -13.75 -14.62
C GLY A 114 9.02 -14.26 -13.31
N ARG A 115 9.81 -15.35 -13.34
CA ARG A 115 10.41 -15.93 -12.13
C ARG A 115 11.44 -15.01 -11.48
N TYR A 116 12.34 -14.46 -12.28
CA TYR A 116 13.38 -13.55 -11.80
C TYR A 116 12.80 -12.19 -11.41
N PHE A 117 11.79 -11.72 -12.14
CA PHE A 117 11.05 -10.52 -11.75
C PHE A 117 10.36 -10.69 -10.38
N ALA A 118 9.70 -11.82 -10.13
CA ALA A 118 9.09 -12.09 -8.83
C ALA A 118 10.10 -12.09 -7.68
N LEU A 119 11.28 -12.71 -7.90
CA LEU A 119 12.38 -12.67 -6.93
C LEU A 119 12.90 -11.25 -6.68
N LEU A 120 13.09 -10.47 -7.75
CA LEU A 120 13.52 -9.08 -7.66
C LEU A 120 12.53 -8.25 -6.83
N VAL A 121 11.24 -8.36 -7.11
CA VAL A 121 10.19 -7.67 -6.35
C VAL A 121 10.25 -8.09 -4.88
N THR A 122 10.36 -9.39 -4.60
CA THR A 122 10.43 -9.91 -3.23
C THR A 122 11.63 -9.34 -2.45
N ILE A 123 12.82 -9.34 -3.05
CA ILE A 123 14.04 -8.81 -2.43
C ILE A 123 13.91 -7.31 -2.18
N LEU A 124 13.40 -6.55 -3.15
CA LEU A 124 13.22 -5.10 -3.02
C LEU A 124 12.20 -4.75 -1.93
N THR A 125 11.09 -5.50 -1.86
CA THR A 125 10.07 -5.31 -0.82
C THR A 125 10.65 -5.59 0.56
N ILE A 126 11.39 -6.69 0.76
CA ILE A 126 12.00 -7.02 2.04
C ILE A 126 13.08 -6.00 2.43
N SER A 127 13.93 -5.60 1.48
CA SER A 127 15.02 -4.64 1.73
C SER A 127 14.50 -3.26 2.12
N SER A 128 13.51 -2.73 1.38
CA SER A 128 12.88 -1.44 1.70
C SER A 128 12.16 -1.47 3.05
N SER A 129 11.45 -2.56 3.32
CA SER A 129 10.80 -2.85 4.61
C SER A 129 11.79 -2.80 5.77
N LEU A 130 12.93 -3.48 5.64
CA LEU A 130 13.99 -3.48 6.64
C LEU A 130 14.61 -2.09 6.84
N MET A 131 14.85 -1.36 5.74
CA MET A 131 15.38 0.00 5.79
C MET A 131 14.46 0.95 6.58
N LEU A 132 13.14 0.84 6.41
CA LEU A 132 12.16 1.61 7.18
C LEU A 132 12.23 1.32 8.67
N VAL A 133 12.39 0.04 9.06
CA VAL A 133 12.54 -0.35 10.47
C VAL A 133 13.80 0.24 11.08
N ILE A 134 14.93 0.14 10.37
CA ILE A 134 16.22 0.68 10.82
C ILE A 134 16.13 2.20 10.99
N LEU A 135 15.57 2.91 10.01
CA LEU A 135 15.38 4.35 10.09
C LEU A 135 14.46 4.75 11.25
N GLY A 136 13.37 4.01 11.46
CA GLY A 136 12.47 4.22 12.60
C GLY A 136 13.20 4.06 13.93
N GLN A 137 14.04 3.03 14.06
CA GLN A 137 14.85 2.80 15.26
C GLN A 137 15.83 3.93 15.55
N LEU A 138 16.57 4.37 14.53
CA LEU A 138 17.49 5.49 14.66
C LEU A 138 16.77 6.78 15.05
N ALA A 139 15.64 7.07 14.41
CA ALA A 139 14.83 8.25 14.72
C ALA A 139 14.27 8.23 16.15
N SER A 140 13.95 7.06 16.70
CA SER A 140 13.49 6.92 18.09
C SER A 140 14.59 7.03 19.14
N SER A 141 15.86 6.91 18.72
CA SER A 141 17.03 6.98 19.61
C SER A 141 17.71 8.36 19.68
N LEU A 142 17.22 9.33 18.89
CA LEU A 142 17.63 10.73 18.86
C LEU A 142 16.68 11.60 19.69
#